data_AF-A0A316NQ27-F1
#
_entry.id   AF-A0A316NQ27-F1
#
_cell.length_a   1.000
_cell.length_b   1.000
_cell.length_c   1.000
_cell.angle_alpha   90.00
_cell.angle_beta   90.00
_cell.angle_gamma   90.00
#
_symmetry.space_group_name_H-M   'P 1'
#
loop_
_entity.id
_entity.type
_entity.pdbx_description
1 polymer ?
#
loop_
_entity_poly.entity_id
_entity_poly.type
_entity_poly.pdbx_seq_one_letter_code
_entity_poly.pdbx_strand_id
1 'polypeptide(L)'
;MAKSKLDPTMTRYEIVTTMAAGCSDLAPILLSLLRSEDGYLDLLLLDMMGIRGFKLERFINDCCQRRIEKFNRTMMMVRNGVFEENEIITNLNFRQPISFIDDDIKPEGTPSYDDDFPDNNYIWYRFCEMQHANF
;
A
#
# COMPACT_ATOMS: atom_id res chain seq x y z
N MET A 1 -8.85 -21.64 -12.28
CA MET A 1 -8.55 -22.00 -10.88
C MET A 1 -9.05 -20.86 -10.00
N ALA A 2 -9.91 -21.14 -9.02
CA ALA A 2 -10.24 -20.14 -8.01
C ALA A 2 -8.95 -19.79 -7.27
N LYS A 3 -8.51 -18.52 -7.35
CA LYS A 3 -7.27 -18.09 -6.68
C LYS A 3 -7.51 -18.16 -5.17
N SER A 4 -6.76 -19.00 -4.47
CA SER A 4 -6.83 -19.11 -3.00
C SER A 4 -6.54 -17.75 -2.37
N LYS A 5 -7.25 -17.42 -1.29
CA LYS A 5 -6.81 -16.37 -0.36
C LYS A 5 -5.39 -16.71 0.13
N LEU A 6 -4.59 -15.70 0.44
CA LEU A 6 -3.32 -15.94 1.10
C LEU A 6 -3.57 -16.71 2.40
N ASP A 7 -2.73 -17.69 2.66
CA ASP A 7 -2.81 -18.55 3.83
C ASP A 7 -1.44 -18.58 4.53
N PRO A 8 -1.39 -18.66 5.87
CA PRO A 8 -0.14 -18.67 6.64
C PRO A 8 0.84 -19.79 6.27
N THR A 9 0.40 -20.86 5.62
CA THR A 9 1.25 -21.97 5.21
C THR A 9 1.91 -21.78 3.84
N MET A 10 1.51 -20.75 3.10
CA MET A 10 2.08 -20.45 1.78
C MET A 10 3.55 -20.04 1.90
N THR A 11 4.37 -20.60 1.01
CA THR A 11 5.74 -20.15 0.80
C THR A 11 5.77 -18.72 0.25
N ARG A 12 6.89 -18.01 0.45
CA ARG A 12 7.09 -16.68 -0.17
C ARG A 12 6.83 -16.67 -1.68
N TYR A 13 7.21 -17.75 -2.37
CA TYR A 13 6.97 -17.89 -3.80
C TYR A 13 5.48 -18.01 -4.14
N GLU A 14 4.71 -18.79 -3.38
CA GLU A 14 3.25 -18.91 -3.54
C GLU A 14 2.53 -17.60 -3.24
N ILE A 15 2.97 -16.86 -2.22
CA ILE A 15 2.44 -15.53 -1.91
C ILE A 15 2.67 -14.59 -3.09
N VAL A 16 3.90 -14.53 -3.61
CA VAL A 16 4.26 -13.66 -4.75
C VAL A 16 3.45 -14.03 -5.98
N THR A 17 3.38 -15.30 -6.34
CA THR A 17 2.61 -15.73 -7.54
C THR A 17 1.11 -15.47 -7.39
N THR A 18 0.57 -15.56 -6.18
CA THR A 18 -0.83 -15.24 -5.88
C THR A 18 -1.11 -13.75 -5.96
N MET A 19 -0.26 -12.92 -5.35
CA MET A 19 -0.42 -11.46 -5.31
C MET A 19 -0.08 -10.79 -6.64
N ALA A 20 0.93 -11.27 -7.35
CA ALA A 20 1.34 -10.78 -8.67
C ALA A 20 0.52 -11.37 -9.82
N ALA A 21 -0.60 -12.04 -9.55
CA ALA A 21 -1.25 -12.87 -10.55
C ALA A 21 -1.68 -12.09 -11.80
N GLY A 22 -0.98 -12.31 -12.91
CA GLY A 22 -1.17 -11.61 -14.20
C GLY A 22 -0.23 -10.41 -14.42
N CYS A 23 0.59 -10.04 -13.43
CA CYS A 23 1.51 -8.89 -13.44
C CYS A 23 2.89 -9.34 -12.92
N SER A 24 3.66 -10.05 -13.74
CA SER A 24 4.98 -10.62 -13.34
C SER A 24 5.97 -9.59 -12.82
N ASP A 25 5.86 -8.34 -13.28
CA ASP A 25 6.77 -7.24 -12.96
C ASP A 25 6.67 -6.77 -11.52
N LEU A 26 5.67 -7.25 -10.77
CA LEU A 26 5.54 -7.04 -9.33
C LEU A 26 6.44 -7.98 -8.52
N ALA A 27 6.83 -9.13 -9.06
CA ALA A 27 7.54 -10.16 -8.30
C ALA A 27 8.79 -9.64 -7.56
N PRO A 28 9.67 -8.80 -8.15
CA PRO A 28 10.83 -8.27 -7.44
C PRO A 28 10.45 -7.39 -6.23
N ILE A 29 9.41 -6.57 -6.36
CA ILE A 29 8.96 -5.66 -5.30
C ILE A 29 8.31 -6.47 -4.18
N LEU A 30 7.45 -7.43 -4.51
CA LEU A 30 6.79 -8.29 -3.51
C LEU A 30 7.80 -9.14 -2.75
N LEU A 31 8.83 -9.65 -3.42
CA LEU A 31 9.94 -10.35 -2.75
C LEU A 31 10.72 -9.44 -1.80
N SER A 32 10.81 -8.15 -2.11
CA SER A 32 11.42 -7.17 -1.20
C SER A 32 10.56 -6.92 0.03
N LEU A 33 9.24 -6.76 -0.14
CA LEU A 33 8.30 -6.57 0.97
C LEU A 33 8.29 -7.78 1.92
N LEU A 34 8.33 -9.00 1.39
CA LEU A 34 8.35 -10.24 2.18
C LEU A 34 9.66 -10.49 2.97
N ARG A 35 10.60 -9.54 2.95
CA ARG A 35 11.78 -9.58 3.83
C ARG A 35 11.47 -9.13 5.26
N SER A 36 10.41 -8.35 5.46
CA SER A 36 9.92 -7.93 6.78
C SER A 36 8.60 -8.60 7.13
N GLU A 37 8.30 -8.69 8.43
CA GLU A 37 7.01 -9.18 8.92
C GLU A 37 5.88 -8.21 8.53
N ASP A 38 6.11 -6.91 8.67
CA ASP A 38 5.19 -5.86 8.23
C ASP A 38 4.79 -6.01 6.76
N GLY A 39 5.76 -6.26 5.87
CA GLY A 39 5.47 -6.41 4.45
C GLY A 39 4.60 -7.63 4.14
N TYR A 40 4.68 -8.70 4.94
CA TYR A 40 3.76 -9.83 4.82
C TYR A 40 2.34 -9.45 5.29
N LEU A 41 2.21 -8.78 6.43
CA LEU A 41 0.92 -8.31 6.96
C LEU A 41 0.25 -7.31 6.00
N ASP A 42 1.02 -6.44 5.39
CA ASP A 42 0.55 -5.47 4.41
C ASP A 42 0.00 -6.18 3.15
N LEU A 43 0.68 -7.22 2.67
CA LEU A 43 0.19 -8.03 1.55
C LEU A 43 -1.07 -8.83 1.91
N LEU A 44 -1.17 -9.33 3.14
CA LEU A 44 -2.40 -9.96 3.64
C LEU A 44 -3.57 -8.97 3.69
N LEU A 45 -3.33 -7.73 4.15
CA LEU A 45 -4.35 -6.69 4.20
C LEU A 45 -4.87 -6.36 2.80
N LEU A 46 -3.95 -6.11 1.86
CA LEU A 46 -4.29 -5.86 0.46
C LEU A 46 -5.03 -7.04 -0.15
N ASP A 47 -4.64 -8.27 0.18
CA ASP A 47 -5.35 -9.46 -0.25
C ASP A 47 -6.80 -9.51 0.27
N MET A 48 -7.01 -9.23 1.56
CA MET A 48 -8.35 -9.23 2.15
C MET A 48 -9.29 -8.24 1.47
N MET A 49 -8.76 -7.11 0.99
CA MET A 49 -9.49 -6.11 0.19
C MET A 49 -9.64 -6.50 -1.29
N GLY A 50 -9.08 -7.63 -1.73
CA GLY A 50 -9.09 -8.07 -3.12
C GLY A 50 -8.13 -7.29 -4.03
N ILE A 51 -7.12 -6.63 -3.46
CA ILE A 51 -6.08 -5.88 -4.18
C ILE A 51 -4.94 -6.85 -4.57
N ARG A 52 -5.08 -7.42 -5.76
CA ARG A 52 -4.11 -8.35 -6.38
C ARG A 52 -3.87 -8.01 -7.85
N GLY A 53 -2.83 -8.58 -8.43
CA GLY A 53 -2.51 -8.51 -9.86
C GLY A 53 -2.54 -7.06 -10.33
N PHE A 54 -3.39 -6.77 -11.30
CA PHE A 54 -3.49 -5.43 -11.90
C PHE A 54 -3.88 -4.32 -10.90
N LYS A 55 -4.70 -4.61 -9.88
CA LYS A 55 -5.02 -3.60 -8.85
C LYS A 55 -3.82 -3.31 -7.96
N LEU A 56 -3.07 -4.36 -7.60
CA LEU A 56 -1.83 -4.22 -6.84
C LEU A 56 -0.75 -3.51 -7.65
N GLU A 57 -0.68 -3.79 -8.96
CA GLU A 57 0.20 -3.10 -9.89
C GLU A 57 -0.09 -1.61 -9.91
N ARG A 58 -1.36 -1.23 -10.04
CA ARG A 58 -1.79 0.16 -9.97
C ARG A 58 -1.47 0.83 -8.64
N PHE A 59 -1.72 0.14 -7.54
CA PHE A 59 -1.40 0.65 -6.22
C PHE A 59 0.10 0.95 -6.09
N ILE A 60 0.97 0.03 -6.52
CA ILE A 60 2.42 0.19 -6.43
C ILE A 60 2.94 1.21 -7.46
N ASN A 61 2.49 1.13 -8.71
CA ASN A 61 3.02 1.94 -9.80
C ASN A 61 2.41 3.34 -9.82
N ASP A 62 1.09 3.47 -9.83
CA ASP A 62 0.42 4.75 -10.00
C ASP A 62 0.34 5.49 -8.66
N CYS A 63 -0.10 4.82 -7.59
CA CYS A 63 -0.29 5.50 -6.30
C CYS A 63 1.05 5.76 -5.58
N CYS A 64 2.00 4.81 -5.67
CA CYS A 64 3.28 4.86 -4.94
C CYS A 64 4.50 5.14 -5.83
N GLN A 65 4.33 5.27 -7.16
CA GLN A 65 5.43 5.56 -8.09
C GLN A 65 6.59 4.53 -8.03
N ARG A 66 6.29 3.29 -7.66
CA ARG A 66 7.27 2.20 -7.40
C ARG A 66 8.32 2.52 -6.34
N ARG A 67 8.05 3.50 -5.46
CA ARG A 67 8.90 3.84 -4.31
C ARG A 67 8.43 3.05 -3.10
N ILE A 68 9.30 2.18 -2.58
CA ILE A 68 8.93 1.29 -1.46
C ILE A 68 8.65 2.08 -0.19
N GLU A 69 9.32 3.22 -0.01
CA GLU A 69 9.19 4.10 1.13
C GLU A 69 7.82 4.81 1.11
N LYS A 70 7.38 5.26 -0.08
CA LYS A 70 6.04 5.82 -0.29
C LYS A 70 4.96 4.74 -0.14
N PHE A 71 5.22 3.53 -0.61
CA PHE A 71 4.34 2.38 -0.38
C PHE A 71 4.16 2.10 1.11
N ASN A 72 5.25 2.01 1.89
CA ASN A 72 5.20 1.76 3.32
C ASN A 72 4.40 2.85 4.06
N ARG A 73 4.63 4.13 3.71
CA ARG A 73 3.86 5.26 4.27
C ARG A 73 2.38 5.17 3.92
N THR A 74 2.05 4.79 2.69
CA THR A 74 0.68 4.59 2.22
C THR A 74 0.02 3.43 2.97
N MET A 75 0.71 2.30 3.12
CA MET A 75 0.22 1.17 3.91
C MET A 75 0.01 1.54 5.37
N MET A 76 0.84 2.41 5.96
CA MET A 76 0.59 2.94 7.30
C MET A 76 -0.73 3.71 7.37
N MET A 77 -1.04 4.56 6.38
CA MET A 77 -2.34 5.24 6.32
C MET A 77 -3.51 4.26 6.17
N VAL A 78 -3.37 3.25 5.31
CA VAL A 78 -4.39 2.21 5.10
C VAL A 78 -4.63 1.42 6.39
N ARG A 79 -3.57 0.99 7.09
CA ARG A 79 -3.66 0.27 8.38
C ARG A 79 -4.34 1.09 9.48
N ASN A 80 -4.15 2.40 9.47
CA ASN A 80 -4.78 3.32 10.41
C ASN A 80 -6.20 3.75 10.00
N GLY A 81 -6.73 3.23 8.88
CA GLY A 81 -8.08 3.56 8.42
C GLY A 81 -8.26 5.00 8.00
N VAL A 82 -7.18 5.66 7.53
CA VAL A 82 -7.28 7.04 7.01
C VAL A 82 -8.17 7.10 5.78
N PHE A 83 -8.16 6.04 4.97
CA PHE A 83 -9.06 5.84 3.84
C PHE A 83 -9.94 4.63 4.11
N GLU A 84 -11.23 4.73 3.80
CA GLU A 84 -12.15 3.60 3.85
C GLU A 84 -11.82 2.59 2.73
N GLU A 85 -12.14 1.32 2.96
CA GLU A 85 -11.91 0.27 1.96
C GLU A 85 -12.59 0.59 0.62
N ASN A 86 -13.81 1.16 0.66
CA ASN A 86 -14.52 1.58 -0.55
C ASN A 86 -13.81 2.71 -1.31
N GLU A 87 -13.18 3.66 -0.62
CA GLU A 87 -12.41 4.74 -1.25
C GLU A 87 -11.19 4.17 -1.96
N ILE A 88 -10.46 3.27 -1.30
CA ILE A 88 -9.27 2.61 -1.86
C ILE A 88 -9.64 1.80 -3.10
N ILE A 89 -10.68 0.97 -3.01
CA ILE A 89 -11.11 0.13 -4.13
C ILE A 89 -11.66 0.96 -5.29
N THR A 90 -12.42 2.03 -4.99
CA THR A 90 -12.93 2.95 -6.01
C THR A 90 -11.79 3.62 -6.75
N ASN A 91 -10.79 4.13 -6.02
CA ASN A 91 -9.62 4.77 -6.63
C ASN A 91 -8.88 3.82 -7.57
N LEU A 92 -8.60 2.59 -7.12
CA LEU A 92 -7.90 1.59 -7.93
C LEU A 92 -8.69 1.11 -9.16
N ASN A 93 -10.01 1.33 -9.19
CA ASN A 93 -10.85 1.03 -10.34
C ASN A 93 -10.84 2.15 -11.40
N PHE A 94 -10.37 3.36 -11.08
CA PHE A 94 -10.23 4.41 -12.09
C PHE A 94 -9.22 4.03 -13.18
N ARG A 95 -9.35 4.66 -14.35
CA ARG A 95 -8.38 4.45 -15.45
C ARG A 95 -6.97 4.86 -15.03
N GLN A 96 -6.88 5.92 -14.24
CA GLN A 96 -5.67 6.48 -13.67
C GLN A 96 -5.94 6.73 -12.18
N PRO A 97 -5.58 5.79 -11.30
CA PRO A 97 -5.67 5.99 -9.86
C PRO A 97 -4.78 7.15 -9.43
N ILE A 98 -5.24 7.93 -8.46
CA ILE A 98 -4.47 9.01 -7.87
C ILE A 98 -3.68 8.50 -6.66
N SER A 99 -2.57 9.16 -6.33
CA SER A 99 -1.82 8.86 -5.11
C SER A 99 -2.66 9.20 -3.88
N PHE A 100 -2.65 8.28 -2.90
CA PHE A 100 -3.20 8.52 -1.56
C PHE A 100 -2.37 9.52 -0.74
N ILE A 101 -1.13 9.77 -1.19
CA ILE A 101 -0.26 10.79 -0.62
C ILE A 101 0.14 11.75 -1.74
N ASP A 102 -0.34 12.98 -1.64
CA ASP A 102 0.14 14.14 -2.37
C ASP A 102 1.43 14.67 -1.72
N ASP A 103 2.53 14.63 -2.46
CA ASP A 103 3.86 15.04 -2.01
C ASP A 103 3.98 16.56 -1.76
N ASP A 104 3.06 17.34 -2.34
CA ASP A 104 3.00 18.80 -2.23
C ASP A 104 2.22 19.25 -0.98
N ILE A 105 1.46 18.35 -0.35
CA ILE A 105 0.61 18.64 0.81
C ILE A 105 1.21 18.01 2.06
N LYS A 106 2.04 18.75 2.80
CA LYS A 106 2.60 18.28 4.07
C LYS A 106 2.74 19.38 5.11
N PRO A 107 2.35 19.13 6.38
CA PRO A 107 2.63 20.05 7.46
C PRO A 107 4.14 20.18 7.68
N GLU A 108 4.57 21.35 8.16
CA GLU A 108 5.96 21.58 8.55
C GLU A 108 6.41 20.55 9.60
N GLY A 109 7.63 20.03 9.45
CA GLY A 109 8.17 18.97 10.31
C GLY A 109 7.74 17.55 9.91
N THR A 110 7.03 17.37 8.79
CA THR A 110 6.80 16.03 8.22
C THR A 110 8.13 15.36 7.88
N PRO A 111 8.43 14.16 8.45
CA PRO A 111 9.64 13.42 8.16
C PRO A 111 9.74 13.02 6.69
N SER A 112 10.96 12.73 6.24
CA SER A 112 11.16 12.12 4.93
C SER A 112 10.50 10.74 4.86
N TYR A 113 10.41 10.16 3.67
CA TYR A 113 9.88 8.79 3.53
C TYR A 113 10.81 7.72 4.11
N ASP A 114 12.10 8.03 4.26
CA ASP A 114 13.09 7.13 4.86
C ASP A 114 13.04 7.15 6.39
N ASP A 115 12.35 8.14 6.97
CA ASP A 115 12.23 8.33 8.41
C ASP A 115 10.80 8.04 8.89
N ASP A 116 10.68 7.37 10.03
CA ASP A 116 9.38 7.08 10.64
C ASP A 116 8.79 8.30 11.35
N PHE A 117 7.45 8.37 11.40
CA PHE A 117 6.78 9.26 12.33
C PHE A 117 6.94 8.70 13.75
N PRO A 118 7.32 9.52 14.74
CA PRO A 118 7.25 9.14 16.14
C PRO A 118 5.85 8.67 16.55
N ASP A 119 5.76 7.77 17.53
CA ASP A 119 4.49 7.33 18.10
C ASP A 119 3.68 8.51 18.67
N ASN A 120 2.36 8.50 18.45
CA ASN A 120 1.43 9.55 18.89
C ASN A 120 1.79 10.97 18.40
N ASN A 121 2.47 11.08 17.25
CA ASN A 121 2.86 12.37 16.72
C ASN A 121 1.67 13.18 16.15
N TYR A 122 1.45 14.37 16.69
CA TYR A 122 0.46 15.33 16.17
C TYR A 122 0.63 15.62 14.67
N ILE A 123 1.87 15.68 14.18
CA ILE A 123 2.20 15.89 12.76
C ILE A 123 1.68 14.72 11.91
N TRP A 124 1.71 13.49 12.41
CA TRP A 124 1.14 12.33 11.70
C TRP A 124 -0.37 12.47 11.51
N TYR A 125 -1.09 12.81 12.58
CA TYR A 125 -2.54 13.00 12.51
C TYR A 125 -2.91 14.15 11.56
N ARG A 126 -2.21 15.28 11.65
CA ARG A 126 -2.38 16.41 10.73
C ARG A 126 -2.08 16.04 9.29
N PHE A 127 -1.00 15.29 9.05
CA PHE A 127 -0.66 14.79 7.74
C PHE A 127 -1.79 13.92 7.18
N CYS A 128 -2.30 12.97 7.97
CA CYS A 128 -3.41 12.12 7.57
C CYS A 128 -4.68 12.91 7.24
N GLU A 129 -5.07 13.85 8.10
CA GLU A 129 -6.22 14.73 7.88
C GLU A 129 -6.09 15.52 6.57
N MET A 130 -4.92 16.10 6.32
CA MET A 130 -4.68 16.88 5.10
C MET A 130 -4.73 16.00 3.85
N GLN A 131 -4.16 14.80 3.90
CA GLN A 131 -4.17 13.88 2.77
C GLN A 131 -5.59 13.38 2.47
N HIS A 132 -6.35 12.98 3.48
CA HIS A 132 -7.74 12.54 3.30
C HIS A 132 -8.64 13.66 2.78
N ALA A 133 -8.50 14.88 3.30
CA ALA A 133 -9.31 16.03 2.87
C ALA A 133 -9.07 16.45 1.40
N ASN A 134 -7.97 16.02 0.78
CA ASN A 134 -7.61 16.37 -0.61
C ASN A 134 -7.67 15.16 -1.57
N PHE A 135 -8.16 14.01 -1.10
CA PHE A 135 -8.34 12.80 -1.90
C PHE A 135 -9.73 12.75 -2.55
#